data_AF-A0A4Q7S6F4-F1
#
_entry.id   AF-A0A4Q7S6F4-F1
#
_cell.length_a   1.000
_cell.length_b   1.000
_cell.length_c   1.000
_cell.angle_alpha   90.00
_cell.angle_beta   90.00
_cell.angle_gamma   90.00
#
_symmetry.space_group_name_H-M   'P 1'
#
loop_
_entity.id
_entity.type
_entity.pdbx_description
1 polymer ?
#
loop_
_entity_poly.entity_id
_entity_poly.type
_entity_poly.pdbx_seq_one_letter_code
_entity_poly.pdbx_strand_id
1 'polypeptide(L)'
;MEQTATHHPAKVPCPCNGPGRPLGLSTGRRFTVTMRGFGETPFLLVTIDLNLKRIEFETSAVFVHDNFPDTYAYVSFKTADGIELYSYDFIGTQEVAVTNYVFPLSESGGDVLYFHHAEHNTRCVVKNETTGTALTASRNTQITIGTDGIDVAPAMGRLGSVPTFSGNEFRVFVENCWRYDDVMHFDINLITGTIIVRTLAGMPCEQNANIIAYYYEVRDKNGHEVLTGSARPNTSQVPGSVQLPFPEGSTLYMDGTTVFPNLLNLDSDVVSRLSQKFTLKAVPRGLLLV
;
A
#
# COMPACT_ATOMS: atom_id res chain seq x y z
N MET A 1 21.19 32.18 57.07
CA MET A 1 21.32 31.03 56.15
C MET A 1 20.30 31.25 55.05
N GLU A 2 20.73 31.90 53.97
CA GLU A 2 19.91 32.20 52.79
C GLU A 2 20.37 31.24 51.69
N GLN A 3 19.49 30.35 51.25
CA GLN A 3 19.78 29.41 50.17
C GLN A 3 19.64 30.11 48.82
N THR A 4 20.73 30.10 48.06
CA THR A 4 20.85 30.63 46.70
C THR A 4 20.15 29.68 45.73
N ALA A 5 19.04 30.12 45.13
CA ALA A 5 18.38 29.37 44.06
C ALA A 5 19.15 29.59 42.74
N THR A 6 19.73 28.52 42.21
CA THR A 6 20.37 28.47 40.88
C THR A 6 19.32 28.64 39.79
N HIS A 7 19.38 29.74 39.04
CA HIS A 7 18.54 30.00 37.88
C HIS A 7 19.01 29.10 36.72
N HIS A 8 18.23 28.08 36.36
CA HIS A 8 18.41 27.41 35.07
C HIS A 8 17.88 28.32 33.95
N PRO A 9 18.60 28.45 32.82
CA PRO A 9 18.09 29.20 31.68
C PRO A 9 16.86 28.49 31.11
N ALA A 10 15.87 29.29 30.71
CA ALA A 10 14.63 28.79 30.12
C ALA A 10 14.92 27.92 28.89
N LYS A 11 14.30 26.74 28.86
CA LYS A 11 14.29 25.83 27.72
C LYS A 11 13.73 26.60 26.51
N VAL A 12 14.53 26.78 25.46
CA VAL A 12 14.10 27.41 24.21
C VAL A 12 12.86 26.66 23.69
N PRO A 13 11.71 27.31 23.49
CA PRO A 13 10.52 26.63 22.99
C PRO A 13 10.76 26.09 21.56
N CYS A 14 10.41 24.83 21.32
CA CYS A 14 10.36 24.28 19.96
C CYS A 14 9.41 25.13 19.09
N PRO A 15 9.80 25.50 17.85
CA PRO A 15 8.95 26.26 16.95
C PRO A 15 7.97 25.31 16.25
N CYS A 16 6.99 24.81 16.99
CA CYS A 16 5.82 24.15 16.43
C CYS A 16 4.67 24.40 17.41
N ASN A 17 3.72 25.27 17.04
CA ASN A 17 2.31 25.27 17.45
C ASN A 17 1.64 26.63 17.15
N GLY A 18 1.50 26.96 15.87
CA GLY A 18 0.58 28.00 15.41
C GLY A 18 -0.08 27.56 14.10
N PRO A 19 -1.40 27.68 13.94
CA PRO A 19 -2.04 27.43 12.66
C PRO A 19 -1.71 28.61 11.71
N GLY A 20 -1.15 28.32 10.54
CA GLY A 20 -1.16 29.27 9.41
C GLY A 20 0.10 30.07 9.10
N ARG A 21 1.32 29.54 9.31
CA ARG A 21 2.51 30.08 8.61
C ARG A 21 3.18 28.98 7.79
N PRO A 22 3.34 29.14 6.46
CA PRO A 22 4.06 28.16 5.66
C PRO A 22 5.52 28.13 6.13
N LEU A 23 5.92 27.03 6.76
CA LEU A 23 7.32 26.62 6.77
C LEU A 23 7.73 26.57 5.31
N GLY A 24 8.82 27.25 4.90
CA GLY A 24 9.21 27.59 3.51
C GLY A 24 9.27 26.44 2.51
N LEU A 25 8.13 25.79 2.28
CA LEU A 25 7.85 24.65 1.43
C LEU A 25 6.82 25.02 0.37
N SER A 26 6.00 26.05 0.61
CA SER A 26 5.03 26.60 -0.35
C SER A 26 5.68 27.25 -1.58
N THR A 27 7.01 27.40 -1.57
CA THR A 27 7.82 27.80 -2.72
C THR A 27 9.06 26.92 -2.81
N GLY A 28 9.45 26.50 -4.01
CA GLY A 28 10.62 25.65 -4.25
C GLY A 28 10.40 24.72 -5.44
N ARG A 29 11.47 24.06 -5.90
CA ARG A 29 11.40 23.21 -7.11
C ARG A 29 11.71 21.75 -6.84
N ARG A 30 12.37 21.45 -5.73
CA ARG A 30 12.73 20.09 -5.34
C ARG A 30 12.53 19.89 -3.85
N PHE A 31 11.85 18.80 -3.51
CA PHE A 31 11.52 18.43 -2.15
C PHE A 31 11.83 16.96 -1.91
N THR A 32 12.15 16.62 -0.68
CA THR A 32 12.35 15.23 -0.26
C THR A 32 11.47 14.93 0.95
N VAL A 33 10.90 13.73 0.97
CA VAL A 33 10.33 13.13 2.17
C VAL A 33 11.22 11.95 2.52
N THR A 34 11.77 11.91 3.73
CA THR A 34 12.57 10.76 4.18
C THR A 34 11.94 10.16 5.42
N MET A 35 11.65 8.86 5.34
CA MET A 35 11.16 8.05 6.45
C MET A 35 12.25 7.14 6.98
N ARG A 36 12.37 7.07 8.30
CA ARG A 36 13.41 6.32 9.00
C ARG A 36 12.80 5.32 9.97
N GLY A 37 13.38 4.13 9.98
CA GLY A 37 13.01 3.06 10.89
C GLY A 37 13.85 3.08 12.16
N PHE A 38 14.08 1.89 12.69
CA PHE A 38 14.94 1.64 13.82
C PHE A 38 16.36 2.15 13.57
N GLY A 39 16.94 2.79 14.59
CA GLY A 39 18.27 3.38 14.52
C GLY A 39 18.39 4.58 13.57
N GLU A 40 17.29 5.24 13.20
CA GLU A 40 17.27 6.36 12.24
C GLU A 40 17.67 5.94 10.80
N THR A 41 17.59 4.65 10.49
CA THR A 41 17.95 4.12 9.17
C THR A 41 16.87 4.47 8.14
N PRO A 42 17.17 5.16 7.03
CA PRO A 42 16.18 5.49 6.03
C PRO A 42 15.70 4.23 5.29
N PHE A 43 14.39 4.07 5.16
CA PHE A 43 13.78 2.96 4.40
C PHE A 43 13.00 3.43 3.18
N LEU A 44 12.56 4.70 3.18
CA LEU A 44 11.89 5.34 2.05
C LEU A 44 12.41 6.77 1.88
N LEU A 45 12.83 7.09 0.66
CA LEU A 45 13.07 8.44 0.16
C LEU A 45 12.06 8.72 -0.96
N VAL A 46 11.30 9.80 -0.82
CA VAL A 46 10.44 10.32 -1.88
C VAL A 46 11.03 11.63 -2.38
N THR A 47 11.33 11.73 -3.66
CA THR A 47 11.78 12.97 -4.30
C THR A 47 10.66 13.55 -5.13
N ILE A 48 10.23 14.77 -4.82
CA ILE A 48 9.28 15.55 -5.64
C ILE A 48 10.10 16.59 -6.39
N ASP A 49 10.15 16.48 -7.72
CA ASP A 49 10.88 17.41 -8.59
C ASP A 49 9.92 18.11 -9.54
N LEU A 50 9.61 19.37 -9.25
CA LEU A 50 8.69 20.19 -10.04
C LEU A 50 9.34 20.68 -11.34
N ASN A 51 10.67 20.70 -11.45
CA ASN A 51 11.37 21.03 -12.70
C ASN A 51 11.27 19.88 -13.69
N LEU A 52 11.50 18.65 -13.22
CA LEU A 52 11.38 17.44 -14.02
C LEU A 52 9.94 16.92 -14.12
N LYS A 53 9.01 17.55 -13.39
CA LYS A 53 7.59 17.17 -13.34
C LYS A 53 7.41 15.69 -13.02
N ARG A 54 8.13 15.22 -12.00
CA ARG A 54 8.08 13.82 -11.57
C ARG A 54 8.17 13.68 -10.05
N ILE A 55 7.62 12.59 -9.57
CA ILE A 55 7.82 12.09 -8.21
C ILE A 55 8.47 10.72 -8.28
N GLU A 56 9.44 10.49 -7.40
CA GLU A 56 10.27 9.29 -7.37
C GLU A 56 10.25 8.69 -5.96
N PHE A 57 10.00 7.38 -5.86
CA PHE A 57 9.92 6.62 -4.62
C PHE A 57 11.04 5.59 -4.60
N GLU A 58 11.98 5.74 -3.67
CA GLU A 58 13.14 4.85 -3.52
C GLU A 58 13.08 4.16 -2.16
N THR A 59 13.07 2.84 -2.16
CA THR A 59 13.09 2.02 -0.94
C THR A 59 14.43 1.31 -0.75
N SER A 60 14.80 1.04 0.50
CA SER A 60 16.04 0.35 0.86
C SER A 60 15.76 -0.96 1.60
N ALA A 61 16.59 -1.98 1.37
CA ALA A 61 16.50 -3.29 2.06
C ALA A 61 16.86 -3.14 3.54
N VAL A 62 15.84 -2.94 4.36
CA VAL A 62 15.95 -2.85 5.82
C VAL A 62 14.68 -3.39 6.46
N PHE A 63 14.82 -3.94 7.66
CA PHE A 63 13.69 -4.10 8.57
C PHE A 63 13.37 -2.74 9.19
N VAL A 64 12.15 -2.25 8.97
CA VAL A 64 11.81 -0.89 9.43
C VAL A 64 11.74 -0.82 10.95
N HIS A 65 11.08 -1.78 11.62
CA HIS A 65 11.13 -1.94 13.08
C HIS A 65 10.45 -3.25 13.52
N ASP A 66 11.23 -4.28 13.87
CA ASP A 66 10.75 -5.65 14.14
C ASP A 66 9.76 -5.84 15.31
N ASN A 67 9.54 -4.82 16.13
CA ASN A 67 8.57 -4.86 17.23
C ASN A 67 7.15 -4.48 16.78
N PHE A 68 6.98 -4.13 15.50
CA PHE A 68 5.69 -3.77 14.91
C PHE A 68 5.22 -4.91 14.00
N PRO A 69 4.31 -5.78 14.47
CA PRO A 69 3.87 -6.94 13.68
C PRO A 69 2.99 -6.58 12.47
N ASP A 70 2.48 -5.34 12.45
CA ASP A 70 1.56 -4.83 11.42
C ASP A 70 2.20 -3.66 10.66
N THR A 71 1.38 -2.92 9.92
CA THR A 71 1.72 -1.64 9.28
C THR A 71 2.49 -0.71 10.23
N TYR A 72 3.76 -0.48 9.94
CA TYR A 72 4.64 0.49 10.59
C TYR A 72 4.54 1.87 9.93
N ALA A 73 4.55 1.89 8.60
CA ALA A 73 4.42 3.09 7.79
C ALA A 73 3.67 2.75 6.49
N TYR A 74 3.16 3.76 5.82
CA TYR A 74 2.66 3.59 4.45
C TYR A 74 2.73 4.89 3.67
N VAL A 75 2.66 4.75 2.36
CA VAL A 75 2.57 5.87 1.42
C VAL A 75 1.52 5.59 0.34
N SER A 76 0.91 6.64 -0.18
CA SER A 76 0.04 6.61 -1.36
C SER A 76 0.19 7.89 -2.16
N PHE A 77 0.18 7.76 -3.47
CA PHE A 77 0.26 8.87 -4.41
C PHE A 77 -0.92 8.83 -5.38
N LYS A 78 -1.65 9.94 -5.43
CA LYS A 78 -2.81 10.12 -6.29
C LYS A 78 -2.61 11.34 -7.20
N THR A 79 -3.08 11.21 -8.43
CA THR A 79 -3.16 12.35 -9.34
C THR A 79 -4.17 13.38 -8.84
N ALA A 80 -4.13 14.59 -9.41
CA ALA A 80 -5.11 15.64 -9.13
C ALA A 80 -6.58 15.19 -9.33
N ASP A 81 -6.83 14.23 -10.23
CA ASP A 81 -8.16 13.66 -10.49
C ASP A 81 -8.54 12.53 -9.50
N GLY A 82 -7.68 12.27 -8.51
CA GLY A 82 -7.90 11.27 -7.47
C GLY A 82 -7.58 9.83 -7.89
N ILE A 83 -6.90 9.63 -9.02
CA ILE A 83 -6.47 8.29 -9.46
C ILE A 83 -5.21 7.91 -8.67
N GLU A 84 -5.27 6.82 -7.90
CA GLU A 84 -4.09 6.27 -7.24
C GLU A 84 -3.14 5.61 -8.25
N LEU A 85 -1.89 6.08 -8.25
CA LEU A 85 -0.83 5.53 -9.10
C LEU A 85 0.15 4.65 -8.31
N TYR A 86 0.21 4.83 -6.99
CA TYR A 86 1.13 4.10 -6.13
C TYR A 86 0.57 4.01 -4.71
N SER A 87 0.68 2.84 -4.10
CA SER A 87 0.52 2.65 -2.66
C SER A 87 1.49 1.57 -2.19
N TYR A 88 2.07 1.77 -1.01
CA TYR A 88 2.98 0.80 -0.39
C TYR A 88 2.76 0.77 1.12
N ASP A 89 2.56 -0.43 1.67
CA ASP A 89 2.45 -0.69 3.11
C ASP A 89 3.77 -1.29 3.61
N PHE A 90 4.39 -0.65 4.58
CA PHE A 90 5.62 -1.13 5.21
C PHE A 90 5.25 -1.88 6.49
N ILE A 91 5.31 -3.21 6.45
CA ILE A 91 5.06 -4.08 7.61
C ILE A 91 6.33 -4.11 8.48
N GLY A 92 6.17 -3.86 9.78
CA GLY A 92 7.31 -3.59 10.66
C GLY A 92 8.32 -4.74 10.78
N THR A 93 7.81 -5.97 10.81
CA THR A 93 8.55 -7.23 10.94
C THR A 93 9.12 -7.77 9.63
N GLN A 94 8.98 -7.04 8.53
CA GLN A 94 9.36 -7.52 7.20
C GLN A 94 10.45 -6.64 6.61
N GLU A 95 11.36 -7.27 5.89
CA GLU A 95 12.40 -6.56 5.14
C GLU A 95 11.76 -5.88 3.93
N VAL A 96 12.02 -4.59 3.77
CA VAL A 96 11.49 -3.81 2.66
C VAL A 96 12.16 -4.21 1.35
N ALA A 97 11.39 -4.49 0.31
CA ALA A 97 11.95 -4.72 -1.02
C ALA A 97 12.61 -3.45 -1.57
N VAL A 98 13.77 -3.57 -2.22
CA VAL A 98 14.43 -2.44 -2.91
C VAL A 98 13.69 -2.14 -4.21
N THR A 99 13.15 -0.94 -4.32
CA THR A 99 12.37 -0.49 -5.47
C THR A 99 12.71 0.96 -5.82
N ASN A 100 12.52 1.31 -7.09
CA ASN A 100 12.49 2.69 -7.56
C ASN A 100 11.30 2.86 -8.52
N TYR A 101 10.31 3.64 -8.10
CA TYR A 101 9.16 3.98 -8.93
C TYR A 101 9.13 5.48 -9.24
N VAL A 102 8.93 5.82 -10.51
CA VAL A 102 8.85 7.20 -10.99
C VAL A 102 7.51 7.42 -11.68
N PHE A 103 6.79 8.46 -11.25
CA PHE A 103 5.51 8.85 -11.82
C PHE A 103 5.54 10.31 -12.29
N PRO A 104 4.82 10.65 -13.38
CA PRO A 104 4.67 12.04 -13.79
C PRO A 104 3.83 12.82 -12.78
N LEU A 105 4.13 14.11 -12.63
CA LEU A 105 3.30 15.07 -11.91
C LEU A 105 2.38 15.81 -12.88
N SER A 106 1.17 16.13 -12.42
CA SER A 106 0.22 17.00 -13.11
C SER A 106 0.84 18.37 -13.40
N GLU A 107 0.62 18.87 -14.62
CA GLU A 107 1.10 20.19 -15.02
C GLU A 107 0.45 21.32 -14.23
N SER A 108 -0.82 21.17 -13.87
CA SER A 108 -1.60 22.14 -13.09
C SER A 108 -1.37 22.01 -11.57
N GLY A 109 -0.59 21.03 -11.13
CA GLY A 109 -0.52 20.63 -9.73
C GLY A 109 -1.81 19.94 -9.26
N GLY A 110 -1.98 19.85 -7.95
CA GLY A 110 -3.11 19.21 -7.30
C GLY A 110 -2.91 17.73 -6.97
N ASP A 111 -1.82 17.11 -7.43
CA ASP A 111 -1.47 15.74 -7.03
C ASP A 111 -1.26 15.67 -5.52
N VAL A 112 -1.53 14.51 -4.95
CA VAL A 112 -1.52 14.33 -3.50
C VAL A 112 -0.68 13.13 -3.11
N LEU A 113 0.28 13.38 -2.22
CA LEU A 113 1.06 12.36 -1.53
C LEU A 113 0.55 12.25 -0.09
N TYR A 114 0.07 11.07 0.29
CA TYR A 114 -0.30 10.75 1.67
C TYR A 114 0.72 9.79 2.27
N PHE A 115 1.01 9.97 3.55
CA PHE A 115 1.77 8.97 4.30
C PHE A 115 1.41 8.90 5.78
N HIS A 116 1.69 7.73 6.35
CA HIS A 116 1.64 7.45 7.77
C HIS A 116 2.98 6.94 8.26
N HIS A 117 3.34 7.32 9.48
CA HIS A 117 4.53 6.79 10.14
C HIS A 117 4.28 6.58 11.64
N ALA A 118 4.39 5.34 12.11
CA ALA A 118 4.14 4.99 13.52
C ALA A 118 5.03 5.77 14.49
N GLU A 119 6.27 6.04 14.09
CA GLU A 119 7.25 6.82 14.86
C GLU A 119 7.63 8.14 14.19
N HIS A 120 6.66 8.89 13.68
CA HIS A 120 6.91 10.11 12.91
C HIS A 120 7.81 11.17 13.60
N ASN A 121 7.84 11.20 14.93
CA ASN A 121 8.64 12.14 15.71
C ASN A 121 10.12 12.02 15.33
N THR A 122 10.66 13.04 14.66
CA THR A 122 12.01 13.15 14.07
C THR A 122 12.36 12.17 12.94
N ARG A 123 11.66 11.05 12.80
CA ARG A 123 11.97 10.02 11.79
C ARG A 123 11.31 10.22 10.42
N CYS A 124 10.30 11.09 10.35
CA CYS A 124 9.69 11.47 9.08
C CYS A 124 9.91 12.95 8.83
N VAL A 125 10.75 13.29 7.84
CA VAL A 125 11.16 14.67 7.55
C VAL A 125 10.77 15.03 6.12
N VAL A 126 10.14 16.19 5.95
CA VAL A 126 9.93 16.82 4.64
C VAL A 126 10.89 17.99 4.52
N LYS A 127 11.70 18.01 3.48
CA LYS A 127 12.71 19.02 3.24
C LYS A 127 12.52 19.67 1.88
N ASN A 128 12.59 20.98 1.84
CA ASN A 128 12.76 21.75 0.62
C ASN A 128 14.25 21.83 0.31
N GLU A 129 14.69 21.11 -0.71
CA GLU A 129 16.08 21.10 -1.13
C GLU A 129 16.49 22.42 -1.79
N THR A 130 15.52 23.22 -2.24
CA THR A 130 15.76 24.54 -2.84
C THR A 130 16.12 25.59 -1.78
N THR A 131 15.43 25.58 -0.64
CA THR A 131 15.63 26.59 0.44
C THR A 131 16.41 26.05 1.64
N GLY A 132 16.61 24.73 1.73
CA GLY A 132 17.19 24.06 2.90
C GLY A 132 16.22 23.92 4.08
N THR A 133 14.99 24.45 3.97
CA THR A 133 13.98 24.36 5.04
C THR A 133 13.54 22.92 5.23
N ALA A 134 13.41 22.47 6.47
CA ALA A 134 12.87 21.15 6.79
C ALA A 134 11.79 21.24 7.87
N LEU A 135 10.83 20.32 7.80
CA LEU A 135 9.83 20.09 8.84
C LEU A 135 9.80 18.62 9.21
N THR A 136 9.50 18.34 10.48
CA THR A 136 9.11 17.00 10.91
C THR A 136 7.64 16.81 10.62
N ALA A 137 7.30 15.74 9.92
CA ALA A 137 5.95 15.45 9.52
C ALA A 137 5.10 14.95 10.71
N SER A 138 3.79 15.12 10.59
CA SER A 138 2.83 14.53 11.54
C SER A 138 2.69 13.03 11.29
N ARG A 139 2.12 12.31 12.27
CA ARG A 139 1.86 10.86 12.17
C ARG A 139 1.17 10.47 10.88
N ASN A 140 0.11 11.20 10.54
CA ASN A 140 -0.53 11.15 9.24
C ASN A 140 -0.29 12.50 8.59
N THR A 141 0.23 12.51 7.37
CA THR A 141 0.53 13.73 6.65
C THR A 141 0.03 13.61 5.23
N GLN A 142 -0.49 14.73 4.73
CA GLN A 142 -0.83 14.94 3.35
C GLN A 142 0.07 16.03 2.80
N ILE A 143 0.60 15.81 1.60
CA ILE A 143 1.29 16.79 0.80
C ILE A 143 0.49 17.02 -0.47
N THR A 144 0.01 18.24 -0.66
CA THR A 144 -0.59 18.67 -1.93
C THR A 144 0.50 19.33 -2.76
N ILE A 145 0.73 18.81 -3.96
CA ILE A 145 1.79 19.24 -4.85
C ILE A 145 1.27 20.38 -5.73
N GLY A 146 1.80 21.58 -5.54
CA GLY A 146 1.48 22.75 -6.37
C GLY A 146 2.40 22.86 -7.58
N THR A 147 2.17 23.90 -8.39
CA THR A 147 3.02 24.18 -9.55
C THR A 147 4.43 24.66 -9.17
N ASP A 148 4.56 25.31 -8.01
CA ASP A 148 5.76 26.03 -7.56
C ASP A 148 6.18 25.73 -6.12
N GLY A 149 5.57 24.72 -5.51
CA GLY A 149 5.89 24.29 -4.16
C GLY A 149 4.97 23.18 -3.69
N ILE A 150 5.03 22.89 -2.40
CA ILE A 150 4.17 21.90 -1.76
C ILE A 150 3.47 22.51 -0.54
N ASP A 151 2.24 22.09 -0.31
CA ASP A 151 1.54 22.34 0.95
C ASP A 151 1.55 21.06 1.79
N VAL A 152 1.94 21.17 3.06
CA VAL A 152 2.10 20.03 3.96
C VAL A 152 1.18 20.22 5.15
N ALA A 153 0.22 19.31 5.29
CA ALA A 153 -0.79 19.36 6.34
C ALA A 153 -0.89 18.03 7.09
N PRO A 154 -1.19 18.04 8.40
CA PRO A 154 -1.64 16.83 9.07
C PRO A 154 -2.90 16.29 8.40
N ALA A 155 -2.95 14.98 8.14
CA ALA A 155 -4.15 14.34 7.64
C ALA A 155 -5.06 13.96 8.82
N MET A 156 -6.37 14.28 8.73
CA MET A 156 -7.33 14.07 9.83
C MET A 156 -7.60 12.60 10.17
N GLY A 157 -7.09 11.64 9.39
CA GLY A 157 -7.28 10.21 9.62
C GLY A 157 -6.33 9.33 8.81
N ARG A 158 -6.51 8.02 8.90
CA ARG A 158 -5.83 7.07 8.00
C ARG A 158 -6.40 7.22 6.58
N LEU A 159 -5.57 6.93 5.59
CA LEU A 159 -5.97 6.94 4.19
C LEU A 159 -7.00 5.84 3.90
N GLY A 160 -8.16 6.24 3.39
CA GLY A 160 -9.17 5.35 2.82
C GLY A 160 -9.74 4.32 3.80
N SER A 161 -10.29 3.23 3.25
CA SER A 161 -10.73 2.08 4.02
C SER A 161 -9.55 1.40 4.72
N VAL A 162 -9.77 0.87 5.92
CA VAL A 162 -8.81 -0.04 6.55
C VAL A 162 -8.95 -1.39 5.85
N PRO A 163 -7.89 -1.91 5.21
CA PRO A 163 -7.96 -3.20 4.54
C PRO A 163 -8.18 -4.32 5.57
N THR A 164 -8.86 -5.39 5.15
CA THR A 164 -8.97 -6.62 5.94
C THR A 164 -7.62 -7.33 6.03
N PHE A 165 -6.87 -7.31 4.92
CA PHE A 165 -5.52 -7.85 4.81
C PHE A 165 -4.58 -6.72 4.39
N SER A 166 -3.73 -6.26 5.30
CA SER A 166 -2.76 -5.19 5.02
C SER A 166 -1.51 -5.78 4.35
N GLY A 167 -0.96 -5.08 3.35
CA GLY A 167 0.19 -5.55 2.57
C GLY A 167 0.11 -5.11 1.11
N ASN A 168 1.05 -5.60 0.32
CA ASN A 168 1.31 -5.20 -1.06
C ASN A 168 1.08 -6.37 -2.03
N GLU A 169 1.47 -7.58 -1.63
CA GLU A 169 1.43 -8.77 -2.47
C GLU A 169 0.66 -9.92 -1.81
N PHE A 170 -0.25 -10.53 -2.57
CA PHE A 170 -1.12 -11.58 -2.06
C PHE A 170 -1.25 -12.71 -3.07
N ARG A 171 -1.42 -13.93 -2.57
CA ARG A 171 -1.87 -15.08 -3.36
C ARG A 171 -3.16 -15.62 -2.78
N VAL A 172 -4.23 -15.61 -3.56
CA VAL A 172 -5.35 -16.50 -3.28
C VAL A 172 -5.03 -17.84 -3.93
N PHE A 173 -4.94 -18.89 -3.14
CA PHE A 173 -4.77 -20.25 -3.63
C PHE A 173 -6.00 -21.09 -3.30
N VAL A 174 -6.44 -21.84 -4.30
CA VAL A 174 -7.68 -22.62 -4.25
C VAL A 174 -7.32 -24.08 -4.11
N GLU A 175 -7.46 -24.59 -2.89
CA GLU A 175 -7.19 -25.99 -2.59
C GLU A 175 -8.37 -26.87 -3.04
N ASN A 176 -8.05 -28.06 -3.52
CA ASN A 176 -9.05 -29.07 -3.84
C ASN A 176 -9.72 -29.67 -2.58
N CYS A 177 -10.78 -30.48 -2.75
CA CYS A 177 -11.62 -31.05 -1.69
C CYS A 177 -10.93 -32.03 -0.72
N TRP A 178 -9.61 -32.23 -0.86
CA TRP A 178 -8.75 -32.97 0.08
C TRP A 178 -7.47 -32.23 0.50
N ARG A 179 -7.32 -30.96 0.09
CA ARG A 179 -6.18 -30.08 0.42
C ARG A 179 -4.79 -30.61 0.03
N TYR A 180 -4.72 -31.47 -0.98
CA TYR A 180 -3.45 -32.02 -1.46
C TYR A 180 -2.86 -31.23 -2.62
N ASP A 181 -3.71 -30.64 -3.47
CA ASP A 181 -3.30 -29.91 -4.66
C ASP A 181 -4.11 -28.62 -4.82
N ASP A 182 -3.44 -27.58 -5.30
CA ASP A 182 -4.07 -26.34 -5.73
C ASP A 182 -4.58 -26.49 -7.17
N VAL A 183 -5.78 -25.98 -7.42
CA VAL A 183 -6.37 -25.98 -8.77
C VAL A 183 -6.25 -24.62 -9.46
N MET A 184 -6.03 -23.56 -8.67
CA MET A 184 -5.98 -22.19 -9.16
C MET A 184 -5.24 -21.27 -8.20
N HIS A 185 -4.46 -20.35 -8.75
CA HIS A 185 -3.85 -19.23 -8.02
C HIS A 185 -4.31 -17.90 -8.62
N PHE A 186 -4.51 -16.92 -7.74
CA PHE A 186 -4.64 -15.51 -8.09
C PHE A 186 -3.50 -14.76 -7.41
N ASP A 187 -2.44 -14.46 -8.16
CA ASP A 187 -1.32 -13.66 -7.68
C ASP A 187 -1.67 -12.18 -7.87
N ILE A 188 -1.87 -11.45 -6.78
CA ILE A 188 -2.25 -10.04 -6.76
C ILE A 188 -1.05 -9.22 -6.32
N ASN A 189 -0.64 -8.27 -7.15
CA ASN A 189 0.37 -7.26 -6.82
C ASN A 189 -0.28 -5.88 -6.87
N LEU A 190 -0.46 -5.27 -5.70
CA LEU A 190 -1.12 -3.96 -5.57
C LEU A 190 -0.18 -2.80 -5.92
N ILE A 191 1.14 -3.02 -5.89
CA ILE A 191 2.12 -2.00 -6.27
C ILE A 191 2.07 -1.77 -7.78
N THR A 192 2.05 -2.85 -8.56
CA THR A 192 1.93 -2.79 -10.02
C THR A 192 0.47 -2.68 -10.49
N GLY A 193 -0.49 -2.87 -9.59
CA GLY A 193 -1.92 -2.87 -9.90
C GLY A 193 -2.29 -3.98 -10.88
N THR A 194 -1.84 -5.20 -10.63
CA THR A 194 -2.04 -6.35 -11.53
C THR A 194 -2.47 -7.60 -10.79
N ILE A 195 -3.23 -8.46 -11.48
CA ILE A 195 -3.56 -9.81 -11.04
C ILE A 195 -3.12 -10.82 -12.12
N ILE A 196 -2.48 -11.91 -11.70
CA ILE A 196 -2.19 -13.07 -12.56
C ILE A 196 -3.11 -14.20 -12.11
N VAL A 197 -4.02 -14.60 -12.99
CA VAL A 197 -4.87 -15.77 -12.78
C VAL A 197 -4.19 -16.97 -13.40
N ARG A 198 -3.83 -17.97 -12.58
CA ARG A 198 -3.19 -19.21 -13.00
C ARG A 198 -4.13 -20.39 -12.77
N THR A 199 -4.48 -21.08 -13.84
CA THR A 199 -5.13 -22.38 -13.77
C THR A 199 -4.04 -23.46 -13.71
N LEU A 200 -4.13 -24.37 -12.75
CA LEU A 200 -3.14 -25.42 -12.53
C LEU A 200 -3.63 -26.76 -13.08
N ALA A 201 -2.70 -27.71 -13.26
CA ALA A 201 -3.01 -29.08 -13.64
C ALA A 201 -3.62 -29.82 -12.44
N GLY A 202 -4.89 -29.53 -12.15
CA GLY A 202 -5.63 -30.13 -11.05
C GLY A 202 -7.05 -30.48 -11.47
N MET A 203 -7.66 -31.42 -10.74
CA MET A 203 -9.06 -31.79 -10.93
C MET A 203 -9.83 -31.47 -9.65
N PRO A 204 -10.78 -30.51 -9.66
CA PRO A 204 -11.64 -30.29 -8.50
C PRO A 204 -12.40 -31.59 -8.19
N CYS A 205 -12.31 -32.14 -6.99
CA CYS A 205 -12.98 -33.37 -6.64
C CYS A 205 -14.39 -33.09 -6.12
N GLU A 206 -15.37 -33.85 -6.62
CA GLU A 206 -16.72 -33.98 -6.08
C GLU A 206 -17.37 -35.22 -6.72
N GLN A 207 -18.23 -35.94 -6.00
CA GLN A 207 -18.98 -37.06 -6.59
C GLN A 207 -20.06 -36.62 -7.58
N ASN A 208 -20.54 -35.37 -7.49
CA ASN A 208 -21.60 -34.84 -8.33
C ASN A 208 -21.06 -33.99 -9.48
N ALA A 209 -20.94 -34.56 -10.69
CA ALA A 209 -20.46 -33.86 -11.88
C ALA A 209 -21.40 -32.74 -12.40
N ASN A 210 -22.61 -32.60 -11.83
CA ASN A 210 -23.59 -31.61 -12.27
C ASN A 210 -23.49 -30.26 -11.56
N ILE A 211 -22.57 -30.10 -10.61
CA ILE A 211 -22.33 -28.81 -9.96
C ILE A 211 -21.11 -28.09 -10.56
N ILE A 212 -21.02 -26.79 -10.31
CA ILE A 212 -19.81 -26.01 -10.58
C ILE A 212 -18.94 -26.11 -9.33
N ALA A 213 -17.72 -26.63 -9.46
CA ALA A 213 -16.79 -26.79 -8.35
C ALA A 213 -16.35 -25.43 -7.82
N TYR A 214 -16.01 -24.53 -8.75
CA TYR A 214 -15.79 -23.14 -8.49
C TYR A 214 -16.16 -22.25 -9.67
N TYR A 215 -16.53 -21.03 -9.36
CA TYR A 215 -16.67 -19.91 -10.28
C TYR A 215 -15.89 -18.72 -9.74
N TYR A 216 -15.27 -17.94 -10.61
CA TYR A 216 -14.65 -16.68 -10.25
C TYR A 216 -14.92 -15.60 -11.30
N GLU A 217 -14.83 -14.37 -10.84
CA GLU A 217 -14.98 -13.18 -11.66
C GLU A 217 -13.99 -12.10 -11.21
N VAL A 218 -13.27 -11.54 -12.17
CA VAL A 218 -12.45 -10.35 -12.00
C VAL A 218 -13.19 -9.19 -12.66
N ARG A 219 -13.39 -8.09 -11.92
CA ARG A 219 -14.00 -6.86 -12.42
C ARG A 219 -13.06 -5.67 -12.30
N ASP A 220 -13.19 -4.74 -13.24
CA ASP A 220 -12.54 -3.43 -13.15
C ASP A 220 -13.15 -2.56 -12.02
N LYS A 221 -12.53 -1.40 -11.78
CA LYS A 221 -12.99 -0.43 -10.76
C LYS A 221 -14.39 0.14 -10.98
N ASN A 222 -14.94 0.01 -12.19
CA ASN A 222 -16.29 0.45 -12.53
C ASN A 222 -17.31 -0.69 -12.42
N GLY A 223 -16.86 -1.90 -12.06
CA GLY A 223 -17.69 -3.08 -11.93
C GLY A 223 -17.94 -3.83 -13.24
N HIS A 224 -17.21 -3.52 -14.31
CA HIS A 224 -17.29 -4.28 -15.55
C HIS A 224 -16.45 -5.57 -15.46
N GLU A 225 -17.02 -6.67 -15.94
CA GLU A 225 -16.32 -7.95 -16.04
C GLU A 225 -15.11 -7.83 -16.99
N VAL A 226 -13.93 -8.24 -16.52
CA VAL A 226 -12.71 -8.33 -17.33
C VAL A 226 -12.27 -9.77 -17.58
N LEU A 227 -12.60 -10.69 -16.67
CA LEU A 227 -12.37 -12.13 -16.82
C LEU A 227 -13.31 -12.92 -15.94
N THR A 228 -13.89 -13.97 -16.49
CA THR A 228 -14.59 -15.01 -15.74
C THR A 228 -14.01 -16.39 -16.03
N GLY A 229 -14.21 -17.30 -15.08
CA GLY A 229 -13.88 -18.70 -15.28
C GLY A 229 -14.65 -19.60 -14.32
N SER A 230 -14.78 -20.85 -14.71
CA SER A 230 -15.39 -21.87 -13.86
C SER A 230 -14.84 -23.25 -14.18
N ALA A 231 -14.92 -24.14 -13.20
CA ALA A 231 -14.60 -25.54 -13.39
C ALA A 231 -15.72 -26.42 -12.87
N ARG A 232 -15.92 -27.56 -13.54
CA ARG A 232 -16.74 -28.66 -13.03
C ARG A 232 -15.87 -29.63 -12.24
N PRO A 233 -16.47 -30.42 -11.34
CA PRO A 233 -15.75 -31.50 -10.69
C PRO A 233 -15.27 -32.58 -11.68
N ASN A 234 -14.18 -33.24 -11.32
CA ASN A 234 -13.53 -34.34 -12.04
C ASN A 234 -13.16 -34.03 -13.50
N THR A 235 -13.04 -32.76 -13.87
CA THR A 235 -12.53 -32.35 -15.17
C THR A 235 -11.10 -31.84 -15.03
N SER A 236 -10.20 -32.42 -15.83
CA SER A 236 -8.83 -31.93 -15.94
C SER A 236 -8.85 -30.51 -16.48
N GLN A 237 -8.27 -29.59 -15.73
CA GLN A 237 -8.10 -28.21 -16.16
C GLN A 237 -6.88 -28.13 -17.09
N VAL A 238 -7.00 -27.36 -18.17
CA VAL A 238 -5.86 -27.02 -19.02
C VAL A 238 -5.06 -25.94 -18.29
N PRO A 239 -3.79 -26.19 -17.94
CA PRO A 239 -2.98 -25.19 -17.27
C PRO A 239 -2.80 -23.95 -18.15
N GLY A 240 -2.86 -22.79 -17.53
CA GLY A 240 -2.74 -21.52 -18.25
C GLY A 240 -2.60 -20.35 -17.28
N SER A 241 -2.17 -19.22 -17.81
CA SER A 241 -2.02 -18.00 -17.04
C SER A 241 -2.43 -16.78 -17.86
N VAL A 242 -3.15 -15.85 -17.23
CA VAL A 242 -3.48 -14.56 -17.81
C VAL A 242 -3.19 -13.46 -16.80
N GLN A 243 -2.50 -12.41 -17.24
CA GLN A 243 -2.26 -11.21 -16.44
C GLN A 243 -3.22 -10.11 -16.86
N LEU A 244 -3.83 -9.45 -15.88
CA LEU A 244 -4.83 -8.40 -16.08
C LEU A 244 -4.52 -7.19 -15.20
N PRO A 245 -4.97 -5.98 -15.59
CA PRO A 245 -5.03 -4.85 -14.68
C PRO A 245 -5.92 -5.16 -13.46
N PHE A 246 -5.46 -4.78 -12.29
CA PHE A 246 -6.17 -4.88 -11.01
C PHE A 246 -5.87 -3.66 -10.11
N PRO A 247 -6.10 -2.42 -10.60
CA PRO A 247 -5.86 -1.19 -9.84
C PRO A 247 -6.84 -1.02 -8.67
N GLU A 248 -6.62 0.00 -7.83
CA GLU A 248 -7.55 0.43 -6.76
C GLU A 248 -9.01 0.40 -7.25
N GLY A 249 -9.87 -0.28 -6.50
CA GLY A 249 -11.28 -0.44 -6.79
C GLY A 249 -11.68 -1.72 -7.51
N SER A 250 -10.74 -2.41 -8.18
CA SER A 250 -11.00 -3.69 -8.86
C SER A 250 -11.39 -4.79 -7.87
N THR A 251 -12.15 -5.78 -8.33
CA THR A 251 -12.64 -6.87 -7.46
C THR A 251 -12.35 -8.26 -8.01
N LEU A 252 -12.06 -9.18 -7.10
CA LEU A 252 -12.04 -10.63 -7.33
C LEU A 252 -13.19 -11.24 -6.52
N TYR A 253 -14.20 -11.75 -7.22
CA TYR A 253 -15.25 -12.56 -6.63
C TYR A 253 -14.94 -14.05 -6.86
N MET A 254 -15.26 -14.87 -5.87
CA MET A 254 -15.18 -16.32 -6.00
C MET A 254 -16.34 -17.01 -5.27
N ASP A 255 -16.87 -18.05 -5.90
CA ASP A 255 -17.79 -19.04 -5.33
C ASP A 255 -17.16 -20.43 -5.47
N GLY A 256 -16.53 -20.91 -4.40
CA GLY A 256 -15.91 -22.21 -4.28
C GLY A 256 -16.82 -23.22 -3.59
N THR A 257 -17.74 -23.84 -4.33
CA THR A 257 -18.71 -24.79 -3.79
C THR A 257 -18.03 -26.03 -3.18
N THR A 258 -16.99 -26.56 -3.82
CA THR A 258 -16.31 -27.80 -3.41
C THR A 258 -14.82 -27.61 -3.13
N VAL A 259 -14.34 -26.37 -3.19
CA VAL A 259 -12.94 -26.00 -3.01
C VAL A 259 -12.76 -25.14 -1.77
N PHE A 260 -11.52 -25.01 -1.32
CA PHE A 260 -11.16 -24.26 -0.11
C PHE A 260 -10.20 -23.13 -0.49
N PRO A 261 -10.71 -21.90 -0.67
CA PRO A 261 -9.85 -20.76 -0.92
C PRO A 261 -9.14 -20.32 0.36
N ASN A 262 -7.85 -20.04 0.24
CA ASN A 262 -7.05 -19.41 1.28
C ASN A 262 -6.32 -18.21 0.67
N LEU A 263 -5.98 -17.24 1.50
CA LEU A 263 -5.20 -16.06 1.14
C LEU A 263 -3.87 -16.13 1.87
N LEU A 264 -2.78 -16.15 1.12
CA LEU A 264 -1.42 -15.93 1.60
C LEU A 264 -1.06 -14.47 1.39
N ASN A 265 -0.67 -13.78 2.46
CA ASN A 265 0.01 -12.50 2.36
C ASN A 265 1.50 -12.78 2.13
N LEU A 266 2.01 -12.41 0.95
CA LEU A 266 3.38 -12.71 0.53
C LEU A 266 4.41 -11.83 1.23
N ASP A 267 3.99 -10.69 1.79
CA ASP A 267 4.88 -9.85 2.58
C ASP A 267 5.12 -10.42 3.97
N SER A 268 4.12 -11.10 4.57
CA SER A 268 4.18 -11.54 5.98
C SER A 268 4.17 -13.06 6.20
N ASP A 269 4.06 -13.84 5.13
CA ASP A 269 3.85 -15.30 5.16
C ASP A 269 2.62 -15.77 5.96
N VAL A 270 1.68 -14.86 6.25
CA VAL A 270 0.44 -15.18 6.98
C VAL A 270 -0.58 -15.79 6.03
N VAL A 271 -1.08 -16.98 6.37
CA VAL A 271 -2.20 -17.64 5.69
C VAL A 271 -3.51 -17.38 6.42
N SER A 272 -4.49 -16.87 5.70
CA SER A 272 -5.86 -16.62 6.18
C SER A 272 -6.86 -17.48 5.42
N ARG A 273 -7.76 -18.14 6.15
CA ARG A 273 -8.85 -18.91 5.54
C ARG A 273 -9.94 -17.98 5.04
N LEU A 274 -10.34 -18.13 3.78
CA LEU A 274 -11.49 -17.42 3.22
C LEU A 274 -12.76 -18.26 3.33
N SER A 275 -13.92 -17.61 3.31
CA SER A 275 -15.20 -18.30 3.12
C SER A 275 -15.26 -18.89 1.70
N GLN A 276 -16.14 -19.88 1.49
CA GLN A 276 -16.35 -20.45 0.15
C GLN A 276 -16.87 -19.42 -0.85
N LYS A 277 -17.63 -18.42 -0.39
CA LYS A 277 -18.06 -17.28 -1.19
C LYS A 277 -17.44 -16.03 -0.61
N PHE A 278 -16.69 -15.29 -1.41
CA PHE A 278 -16.06 -14.05 -0.97
C PHE A 278 -15.88 -13.08 -2.14
N THR A 279 -15.73 -11.80 -1.79
CA THR A 279 -15.25 -10.78 -2.72
C THR A 279 -14.08 -10.04 -2.07
N LEU A 280 -12.95 -9.99 -2.77
CA LEU A 280 -11.83 -9.14 -2.40
C LEU A 280 -11.83 -7.90 -3.30
N LYS A 281 -11.68 -6.73 -2.70
CA LYS A 281 -11.53 -5.45 -3.39
C LYS A 281 -10.13 -4.90 -3.16
N ALA A 282 -9.46 -4.50 -4.24
CA ALA A 282 -8.22 -3.74 -4.16
C ALA A 282 -8.50 -2.37 -3.53
N VAL A 283 -7.80 -2.07 -2.44
CA VAL A 283 -7.85 -0.77 -1.75
C VAL A 283 -6.40 -0.33 -1.49
N PRO A 284 -6.16 0.95 -1.17
CA PRO A 284 -4.82 1.38 -0.78
C PRO A 284 -4.33 0.53 0.39
N ARG A 285 -3.09 0.03 0.29
CA ARG A 285 -2.39 -0.74 1.33
C ARG A 285 -2.94 -2.14 1.62
N GLY A 286 -3.75 -2.71 0.73
CA GLY A 286 -4.17 -4.10 0.89
C GLY A 286 -5.46 -4.50 0.20
N LEU A 287 -6.06 -5.57 0.71
CA LEU A 287 -7.31 -6.13 0.23
C LEU A 287 -8.41 -5.97 1.27
N LEU A 288 -9.57 -5.48 0.83
CA LEU A 288 -10.79 -5.40 1.62
C LEU A 288 -11.69 -6.59 1.28
N LEU A 289 -12.06 -7.36 2.30
CA LEU A 289 -13.10 -8.39 2.19
C LEU A 289 -14.47 -7.71 2.30
N VAL A 290 -15.31 -7.84 1.27
CA VAL A 290 -16.63 -7.19 1.16
C VAL A 290 -17.79 -8.17 1.05
#